data_AF-A0A4R8GP66-F1
#
_entry.id   AF-A0A4R8GP66-F1
#
_cell.length_a   1.000
_cell.length_b   1.000
_cell.length_c   1.000
_cell.angle_alpha   90.00
_cell.angle_beta   90.00
_cell.angle_gamma   90.00
#
_symmetry.space_group_name_H-M   'P 1'
#
loop_
_entity.id
_entity.type
_entity.pdbx_description
1 polymer ?
#
loop_
_entity_poly.entity_id
_entity_poly.type
_entity_poly.pdbx_seq_one_letter_code
_entity_poly.pdbx_strand_id
1 'polypeptide(L)'
;MEFLLENPFILIALIAFISSFFKKKKKEKPVKQTPRSLQQEQQAERTSADSALPVTLKEEYRQQAEKARRIEEEYRQRKQQAEESMKALQNQRRAVERKASTLAKTASNTNAEQPKEPSGAGSFELRKQSLVDGIILSEILGPPRSKNPHRSLNRRQ
;
A
#
# COMPACT_ATOMS: atom_id res chain seq x y z
N MET A 1 -19.64 8.34 6.93
CA MET A 1 -19.66 6.92 7.32
C MET A 1 -20.85 6.56 8.21
N GLU A 2 -21.42 7.51 8.94
CA GLU A 2 -22.57 7.29 9.86
C GLU A 2 -23.92 7.11 9.12
N PHE A 3 -24.10 7.77 7.97
CA PHE A 3 -25.31 7.66 7.13
C PHE A 3 -25.61 6.23 6.61
N LEU A 4 -24.61 5.34 6.57
CA LEU A 4 -24.81 3.95 6.13
C LEU A 4 -25.39 3.07 7.25
N LEU A 5 -25.24 3.47 8.52
CA LEU A 5 -25.73 2.74 9.70
C LEU A 5 -27.04 3.32 10.25
N GLU A 6 -27.36 4.57 9.94
CA GLU A 6 -28.55 5.28 10.41
C GLU A 6 -29.84 4.85 9.69
N ASN A 7 -29.71 4.29 8.48
CA ASN A 7 -30.85 3.80 7.71
C ASN A 7 -30.94 2.26 7.74
N PRO A 8 -31.97 1.67 8.38
CA PRO A 8 -32.10 0.22 8.51
C PRO A 8 -32.21 -0.50 7.16
N PHE A 9 -32.75 0.14 6.13
CA PHE A 9 -32.81 -0.43 4.78
C PHE A 9 -31.44 -0.55 4.13
N ILE A 10 -30.56 0.45 4.34
CA ILE A 10 -29.20 0.46 3.80
C ILE A 10 -28.34 -0.60 4.52
N LEU A 11 -28.53 -0.77 5.83
CA LEU A 11 -27.86 -1.80 6.62
C LEU A 11 -28.18 -3.22 6.10
N ILE A 12 -29.46 -3.51 5.86
CA ILE A 12 -29.91 -4.80 5.32
C ILE A 12 -29.32 -5.04 3.92
N ALA A 13 -29.32 -4.03 3.05
CA ALA A 13 -28.75 -4.12 1.72
C ALA A 13 -27.23 -4.38 1.75
N LEU A 14 -26.50 -3.72 2.65
CA LEU A 14 -25.07 -3.91 2.86
C LEU A 14 -24.75 -5.34 3.32
N ILE A 15 -25.49 -5.85 4.32
CA ILE A 15 -25.32 -7.22 4.83
C ILE A 15 -25.65 -8.25 3.73
N ALA A 16 -26.69 -8.02 2.93
CA ALA A 16 -27.05 -8.89 1.82
C ALA A 16 -25.97 -8.90 0.73
N PHE A 17 -25.39 -7.74 0.42
CA PHE A 17 -24.31 -7.59 -0.55
C PHE A 17 -23.04 -8.36 -0.10
N ILE A 18 -22.62 -8.18 1.15
CA ILE A 18 -21.47 -8.90 1.73
C ILE A 18 -21.76 -10.41 1.81
N SER A 19 -22.96 -10.80 2.23
CA SER A 19 -23.37 -12.22 2.30
C SER A 19 -23.44 -12.90 0.94
N SER A 20 -23.77 -12.15 -0.12
CA SER A 20 -23.75 -12.65 -1.50
C SER A 20 -22.32 -12.98 -1.96
N PHE A 21 -21.34 -12.14 -1.58
CA PHE A 21 -19.93 -12.38 -1.87
C PHE A 21 -19.37 -13.63 -1.17
N PHE A 22 -19.80 -13.89 0.07
CA PHE A 22 -19.33 -15.05 0.85
C PHE A 22 -20.02 -16.38 0.48
N LYS A 23 -21.18 -16.36 -0.20
CA LYS A 23 -21.90 -17.58 -0.63
C LYS A 23 -21.21 -18.37 -1.74
N LYS A 24 -20.15 -17.86 -2.37
CA LYS A 24 -19.48 -18.53 -3.50
C LYS A 24 -18.43 -19.61 -3.13
N LYS A 25 -18.18 -19.91 -1.84
CA LYS A 25 -17.11 -20.87 -1.44
C LYS A 25 -17.51 -22.07 -0.58
N LYS A 26 -18.79 -22.41 -0.40
CA LYS A 26 -19.16 -23.68 0.26
C LYS A 26 -20.35 -24.36 -0.41
N LYS A 27 -20.04 -25.27 -1.32
CA LYS A 27 -20.89 -26.43 -1.65
C LYS A 27 -20.01 -27.67 -1.60
N GLU A 28 -20.26 -28.54 -0.63
CA GLU A 28 -20.24 -30.02 -0.67
C GLU A 28 -20.16 -30.55 0.78
N LYS A 29 -21.34 -30.82 1.38
CA LYS A 29 -21.99 -32.13 1.64
C LYS A 29 -21.46 -32.87 2.89
N PRO A 30 -22.31 -33.21 3.89
CA PRO A 30 -21.95 -34.10 5.00
C PRO A 30 -22.19 -35.56 4.60
N VAL A 31 -21.19 -36.43 4.78
CA VAL A 31 -21.34 -37.88 4.61
C VAL A 31 -20.91 -38.58 5.90
N LYS A 32 -21.87 -39.30 6.48
CA LYS A 32 -21.72 -40.31 7.55
C LYS A 32 -20.86 -41.48 7.06
N GLN A 33 -20.04 -42.10 7.93
CA GLN A 33 -19.87 -43.56 8.10
C GLN A 33 -18.72 -43.92 9.06
N THR A 34 -19.04 -44.69 10.10
CA THR A 34 -18.15 -45.58 10.90
C THR A 34 -18.22 -47.02 10.33
N PRO A 35 -17.55 -48.10 10.80
CA PRO A 35 -16.56 -48.29 11.91
C PRO A 35 -15.37 -49.29 11.62
N ARG A 36 -14.49 -49.48 12.64
CA ARG A 36 -13.82 -50.75 13.06
C ARG A 36 -12.57 -51.29 12.31
N SER A 37 -11.42 -51.32 13.01
CA SER A 37 -10.71 -52.59 13.35
C SER A 37 -9.62 -52.38 14.42
N LEU A 38 -9.68 -53.24 15.44
CA LEU A 38 -8.70 -53.50 16.50
C LEU A 38 -7.51 -54.32 15.98
N GLN A 39 -6.34 -54.17 16.61
CA GLN A 39 -5.18 -55.09 16.77
C GLN A 39 -3.86 -54.31 16.60
N GLN A 40 -2.82 -54.42 17.42
CA GLN A 40 -2.48 -55.33 18.50
C GLN A 40 -1.21 -54.79 19.20
N GLU A 41 -1.15 -54.91 20.52
CA GLU A 41 0.08 -54.77 21.32
C GLU A 41 1.16 -55.76 20.85
N GLN A 42 2.43 -55.37 20.89
CA GLN A 42 3.45 -56.28 21.42
C GLN A 42 4.69 -55.53 21.92
N GLN A 43 5.10 -56.00 23.09
CA GLN A 43 6.12 -55.49 23.98
C GLN A 43 7.54 -55.80 23.50
N ALA A 44 8.45 -54.93 23.94
CA ALA A 44 9.77 -55.23 24.48
C ALA A 44 10.74 -56.10 23.65
N GLU A 45 11.86 -55.47 23.27
CA GLU A 45 13.16 -56.14 23.33
C GLU A 45 14.22 -55.13 23.79
N ARG A 46 14.65 -55.30 25.04
CA ARG A 46 15.84 -54.66 25.60
C ARG A 46 17.02 -55.54 25.23
N THR A 47 17.88 -55.05 24.34
CA THR A 47 19.16 -55.71 24.08
C THR A 47 20.25 -54.66 23.89
N SER A 48 21.10 -54.55 24.91
CA SER A 48 22.54 -54.32 24.84
C SER A 48 23.06 -53.14 24.00
N ALA A 49 23.37 -52.01 24.64
CA ALA A 49 24.23 -50.98 24.03
C ALA A 49 24.92 -50.09 25.09
N ASP A 50 25.54 -50.69 26.10
CA ASP A 50 26.27 -49.95 27.13
C ASP A 50 27.77 -49.93 26.80
N SER A 51 28.17 -49.05 25.86
CA SER A 51 29.57 -48.60 25.67
C SER A 51 29.79 -47.53 24.57
N ALA A 52 28.77 -47.08 23.85
CA ALA A 52 28.92 -46.04 22.80
C ALA A 52 28.42 -44.62 23.21
N LEU A 53 27.90 -44.47 24.43
CA LEU A 53 27.15 -43.30 24.88
C LEU A 53 27.94 -41.98 25.09
N PRO A 54 29.24 -41.94 25.44
CA PRO A 54 29.89 -40.66 25.76
C PRO A 54 30.34 -39.88 24.51
N VAL A 55 30.47 -40.53 23.34
CA VAL A 55 30.95 -39.89 22.10
C VAL A 55 29.79 -39.26 21.32
N THR A 56 28.65 -39.94 21.22
CA THR A 56 27.46 -39.44 20.52
C THR A 56 26.86 -38.20 21.18
N LEU A 57 26.78 -38.18 22.51
CA LEU A 57 26.33 -37.00 23.27
C LEU A 57 27.20 -35.77 22.96
N LYS A 58 28.53 -35.93 22.94
CA LYS A 58 29.48 -34.83 22.72
C LYS A 58 29.39 -34.25 21.30
N GLU A 59 29.08 -35.08 20.30
CA GLU A 59 28.82 -34.65 18.93
C GLU A 59 27.48 -33.92 18.78
N GLU A 60 26.44 -34.39 19.46
CA GLU A 60 25.13 -33.72 19.49
C GLU A 60 25.21 -32.32 20.11
N TYR A 61 25.93 -32.15 21.22
CA TYR A 61 26.17 -30.82 21.83
C TYR A 61 26.90 -29.87 20.89
N ARG A 62 27.88 -30.37 20.12
CA ARG A 62 28.61 -29.56 19.12
C ARG A 62 27.69 -29.13 17.97
N GLN A 63 26.88 -30.05 17.45
CA GLN A 63 25.91 -29.74 16.40
C GLN A 63 24.82 -28.76 16.86
N GLN A 64 24.34 -28.88 18.10
CA GLN A 64 23.39 -27.93 18.67
C GLN A 64 24.01 -26.54 18.87
N ALA A 65 25.26 -26.46 19.34
CA ALA A 65 25.96 -25.19 19.49
C ALA A 65 26.19 -24.49 18.14
N GLU A 66 26.53 -25.23 17.08
CA GLU A 66 26.66 -24.68 15.73
C GLU A 66 25.32 -24.21 15.16
N LYS A 67 24.23 -24.97 15.35
CA LYS A 67 22.88 -24.56 14.95
C LYS A 67 22.44 -23.29 15.69
N ALA A 68 22.69 -23.21 17.00
CA ALA A 68 22.39 -22.04 17.80
C ALA A 68 23.14 -20.79 17.32
N ARG A 69 24.43 -20.92 16.97
CA ARG A 69 25.22 -19.82 16.38
C ARG A 69 24.66 -19.36 15.04
N ARG A 70 24.31 -20.29 14.14
CA ARG A 70 23.70 -19.96 12.84
C ARG A 70 22.37 -19.21 13.00
N ILE A 71 21.52 -19.65 13.94
CA ILE A 71 20.24 -18.98 14.24
C ILE A 71 20.48 -17.57 14.79
N GLU A 72 21.48 -17.40 15.67
CA GLU A 72 21.83 -16.08 16.21
C GLU A 72 22.35 -15.13 15.13
N GLU A 73 23.21 -15.61 14.23
CA GLU A 73 23.71 -14.83 13.10
C GLU A 73 22.59 -14.40 12.15
N GLU A 74 21.68 -15.32 11.80
CA GLU A 74 20.52 -15.01 10.96
C GLU A 74 19.60 -13.98 11.64
N TYR A 75 19.36 -14.13 12.95
CA TYR A 75 18.57 -13.16 13.71
C TYR A 75 19.22 -11.77 13.71
N ARG A 76 20.55 -11.70 13.91
CA ARG A 76 21.29 -10.44 13.86
C ARG A 76 21.20 -9.78 12.48
N GLN A 77 21.37 -10.56 11.40
CA GLN A 77 21.25 -10.05 10.04
C GLN A 77 19.83 -9.53 9.74
N ARG A 78 18.79 -10.31 10.08
CA ARG A 78 17.40 -9.89 9.90
C ARG A 78 17.07 -8.64 10.70
N LYS A 79 17.59 -8.52 11.93
CA LYS A 79 17.41 -7.33 12.77
C LYS A 79 18.04 -6.10 12.14
N GLN A 80 19.25 -6.22 11.60
CA GLN A 80 19.93 -5.12 10.90
C GLN A 80 19.14 -4.67 9.66
N GLN A 81 18.69 -5.61 8.83
CA GLN A 81 17.87 -5.29 7.65
C GLN A 81 16.54 -4.62 8.02
N ALA A 82 15.87 -5.09 9.07
CA ALA A 82 14.65 -4.47 9.59
C ALA A 82 14.90 -3.05 10.11
N GLU A 83 16.01 -2.81 10.81
CA GLU A 83 16.38 -1.48 11.28
C GLU A 83 16.71 -0.52 10.14
N GLU A 84 17.46 -0.97 9.13
CA GLU A 84 17.80 -0.19 7.95
C GLU A 84 16.56 0.21 7.14
N SER A 85 15.66 -0.75 6.89
CA SER A 85 14.39 -0.48 6.20
C SER A 85 13.49 0.48 6.99
N MET A 86 13.41 0.33 8.31
CA MET A 86 12.68 1.26 9.18
C MET A 86 13.26 2.67 9.12
N LYS A 87 14.59 2.79 9.16
CA LYS A 87 15.28 4.08 9.05
C LYS A 87 15.07 4.73 7.68
N ALA A 88 15.09 3.95 6.60
CA ALA A 88 14.80 4.43 5.26
C ALA A 88 13.36 4.97 5.15
N LEU A 89 12.37 4.23 5.66
CA LEU A 89 10.97 4.66 5.69
C LEU A 89 10.78 5.93 6.55
N GLN A 90 11.46 6.02 7.70
CA GLN A 90 11.41 7.21 8.54
C GLN A 90 11.98 8.44 7.84
N ASN A 91 13.11 8.29 7.14
CA ASN A 91 13.71 9.37 6.36
C ASN A 91 12.80 9.81 5.20
N GLN A 92 12.15 8.86 4.52
CA GLN A 92 11.17 9.17 3.48
C GLN A 92 9.97 9.95 4.05
N ARG A 93 9.42 9.52 5.19
CA ARG A 93 8.33 10.24 5.88
C ARG A 93 8.74 11.66 6.25
N ARG A 94 9.92 11.85 6.85
CA ARG A 94 10.44 13.19 7.18
C ARG A 94 10.63 14.06 5.95
N ALA A 95 11.11 13.50 4.84
CA ALA A 95 11.26 14.25 3.59
C ALA A 95 9.90 14.68 3.01
N VAL A 96 8.90 13.80 3.05
CA VAL A 96 7.53 14.11 2.62
C VAL A 96 6.91 15.17 3.53
N GLU A 97 7.07 15.06 4.85
CA GLU A 97 6.56 16.04 5.81
C GLU A 97 7.20 17.42 5.64
N ARG A 98 8.51 17.48 5.37
CA ARG A 98 9.19 18.74 5.02
C ARG A 98 8.61 19.34 3.73
N LYS A 99 8.41 18.52 2.69
CA LYS A 99 7.80 18.98 1.44
C LYS A 99 6.36 19.46 1.67
N ALA A 100 5.56 18.71 2.40
CA ALA A 100 4.18 19.04 2.73
C ALA A 100 4.09 20.34 3.55
N SER A 101 4.95 20.52 4.55
CA SER A 101 4.99 21.76 5.35
C SER A 101 5.50 22.95 4.55
N THR A 102 6.45 22.78 3.62
CA THR A 102 6.82 23.86 2.69
C THR A 102 5.68 24.21 1.73
N LEU A 103 4.97 23.22 1.19
CA LEU A 103 3.81 23.45 0.32
C LEU A 103 2.67 24.12 1.08
N ALA A 104 2.39 23.70 2.32
CA ALA A 104 1.38 24.31 3.15
C ALA A 104 1.73 25.76 3.51
N LYS A 105 3.01 26.04 3.82
CA LYS A 105 3.50 27.41 4.06
C LYS A 105 3.45 28.28 2.80
N THR A 106 3.80 27.73 1.64
CA THR A 106 3.68 28.45 0.37
C THR A 106 2.21 28.71 0.04
N ALA A 107 1.32 27.72 0.23
CA ALA A 107 -0.11 27.86 0.01
C ALA A 107 -0.77 28.87 0.98
N SER A 108 -0.33 28.93 2.24
CA SER A 108 -0.79 29.94 3.19
C SER A 108 -0.28 31.33 2.82
N ASN A 109 0.96 31.43 2.32
CA ASN A 109 1.55 32.71 1.92
C ASN A 109 1.04 33.20 0.56
N THR A 110 0.57 32.33 -0.34
CA THR A 110 -0.08 32.74 -1.59
C THR A 110 -1.48 33.33 -1.40
N ASN A 111 -2.04 33.28 -0.18
CA ASN A 111 -3.24 34.05 0.18
C ASN A 111 -2.92 35.51 0.55
N ALA A 112 -1.65 35.87 0.71
CA ALA A 112 -1.20 37.25 0.80
C ALA A 112 -0.67 37.66 -0.59
N GLU A 113 -1.43 38.50 -1.29
CA GLU A 113 -0.99 39.25 -2.49
C GLU A 113 -0.74 38.47 -3.79
N GLN A 114 -1.61 37.51 -4.13
CA GLN A 114 -1.91 37.28 -5.55
C GLN A 114 -3.15 38.11 -5.91
N PRO A 115 -3.07 39.10 -6.84
CA PRO A 115 -4.29 39.62 -7.43
C PRO A 115 -4.98 38.42 -8.08
N LYS A 116 -6.17 38.08 -7.56
CA LYS A 116 -7.07 37.11 -8.18
C LYS A 116 -7.44 37.64 -9.56
N GLU A 117 -6.60 37.39 -10.56
CA GLU A 117 -7.11 37.20 -11.91
C GLU A 117 -8.18 36.12 -11.78
N PRO A 118 -9.45 36.42 -12.12
CA PRO A 118 -10.52 35.44 -11.98
C PRO A 118 -10.15 34.24 -12.84
N SER A 119 -9.71 33.16 -12.20
CA SER A 119 -9.61 31.85 -12.82
C SER A 119 -10.98 31.55 -13.41
N GLY A 120 -11.09 31.66 -14.73
CA GLY A 120 -12.30 31.48 -15.54
C GLY A 120 -12.82 30.05 -15.54
N ALA A 121 -12.84 29.39 -14.37
CA ALA A 121 -13.62 28.20 -14.10
C ALA A 121 -15.03 28.59 -13.62
N GLY A 122 -15.59 29.67 -14.18
CA GLY A 122 -17.03 29.77 -14.30
C GLY A 122 -17.49 28.65 -15.23
N SER A 123 -18.67 28.08 -15.00
CA SER A 123 -19.28 27.14 -15.93
C SER A 123 -19.30 27.77 -17.32
N PHE A 124 -18.42 27.33 -18.21
CA PHE A 124 -18.32 27.85 -19.57
C PHE A 124 -19.50 27.32 -20.37
N GLU A 125 -20.54 28.13 -20.51
CA GLU A 125 -21.66 27.84 -21.39
C GLU A 125 -21.27 28.22 -22.82
N LEU A 126 -20.99 27.22 -23.64
CA LEU A 126 -20.59 27.43 -25.03
C LEU A 126 -21.82 27.80 -25.89
N ARG A 127 -21.96 29.10 -26.19
CA ARG A 127 -22.99 29.61 -27.10
C ARG A 127 -22.54 29.47 -28.55
N LYS A 128 -23.42 29.00 -29.44
CA LYS A 128 -23.10 28.76 -30.87
C LYS A 128 -22.57 30.01 -31.57
N GLN A 129 -23.16 31.17 -31.30
CA GLN A 129 -22.73 32.45 -31.88
C GLN A 129 -21.29 32.80 -31.47
N SER A 130 -20.98 32.70 -30.17
CA SER A 130 -19.63 32.98 -29.64
C SER A 130 -18.56 32.04 -30.21
N LEU A 131 -18.93 30.80 -30.58
CA LEU A 131 -18.02 29.89 -31.26
C LEU A 131 -17.71 30.34 -32.69
N VAL A 132 -18.75 30.73 -33.45
CA VAL A 132 -18.60 31.23 -34.82
C VAL A 132 -17.76 32.51 -34.81
N ASP A 133 -18.06 33.45 -33.93
CA ASP A 133 -17.30 34.70 -33.78
C ASP A 133 -15.85 34.41 -33.38
N GLY A 134 -15.62 33.45 -32.49
CA GLY A 134 -14.28 33.02 -32.11
C GLY A 134 -13.48 32.44 -33.28
N ILE A 135 -14.12 31.66 -34.16
CA ILE A 135 -13.48 31.13 -35.37
C ILE A 135 -13.16 32.28 -36.34
N ILE A 136 -14.11 33.18 -36.60
CA ILE A 136 -13.89 34.34 -37.48
C ILE A 136 -12.75 35.21 -36.95
N LEU A 137 -12.74 35.51 -35.65
CA LEU A 137 -11.68 36.29 -35.02
C LEU A 137 -10.34 35.57 -35.08
N SER A 138 -10.31 34.23 -35.04
CA SER A 138 -9.07 33.47 -35.20
C SER A 138 -8.50 33.57 -36.62
N GLU A 139 -9.35 33.70 -37.64
CA GLU A 139 -8.92 33.91 -39.02
C GLU A 139 -8.41 35.35 -39.24
N ILE A 140 -9.13 36.34 -38.71
CA ILE A 140 -8.77 37.76 -38.84
C ILE A 140 -7.48 38.09 -38.08
N LEU A 141 -7.34 37.61 -36.84
CA LEU A 141 -6.21 37.92 -35.96
C LEU A 141 -4.98 37.03 -36.25
N GLY A 142 -5.17 35.91 -36.94
CA GLY A 142 -4.11 34.95 -37.25
C GLY A 142 -3.74 34.06 -36.05
N PRO A 143 -2.59 33.36 -36.13
CA PRO A 143 -2.22 32.35 -35.14
C PRO A 143 -2.04 32.97 -33.74
N PRO A 144 -2.33 32.21 -32.67
CA PRO A 144 -2.31 32.74 -31.32
C PRO A 144 -0.92 33.23 -30.95
N ARG A 145 -0.85 34.43 -30.36
CA ARG A 145 0.41 35.07 -29.90
C ARG A 145 1.23 34.20 -28.94
N SER A 146 0.60 33.21 -28.30
CA SER A 146 1.29 32.19 -27.48
C SER A 146 2.31 31.37 -28.25
N LYS A 147 2.14 31.17 -29.56
CA LYS A 147 3.11 30.48 -30.41
C LYS A 147 4.31 31.34 -30.77
N ASN A 148 4.12 32.66 -30.87
CA ASN A 148 5.17 33.63 -31.21
C ASN A 148 5.20 34.78 -30.17
N PRO A 149 5.64 34.51 -28.93
CA PRO A 149 5.75 35.54 -27.91
C PRO A 149 6.80 36.59 -28.32
N HIS A 150 6.49 37.87 -28.12
CA HIS A 150 7.46 38.91 -28.40
C HIS A 150 8.62 38.82 -27.40
N ARG A 151 9.83 39.00 -27.89
CA ARG A 151 11.03 39.04 -27.06
C ARG A 151 10.91 40.20 -26.06
N SER A 152 10.99 39.90 -24.77
CA SER A 152 11.12 40.94 -23.76
C SER A 152 12.47 41.65 -23.93
N LEU A 153 12.43 42.98 -24.00
CA LEU A 153 13.63 43.81 -24.05
C LEU A 153 14.26 43.85 -22.65
N ASN A 154 14.98 42.79 -22.26
CA ASN A 154 15.93 42.89 -21.16
C ASN A 154 17.18 43.64 -21.67
N ARG A 155 17.05 44.96 -21.80
CA ARG A 155 18.19 45.86 -22.01
C ARG A 155 18.84 46.08 -20.64
N ARG A 156 19.89 45.32 -20.36
CA ARG A 156 20.86 45.69 -19.32
C ARG A 156 21.62 46.93 -19.79
N GLN A 157 21.57 47.98 -18.98
CA GLN A 157 22.58 49.05 -18.97
C GLN A 157 23.58 48.71 -17.87
#